data_AF-A0A522MJZ7-F1
#
_entry.id   AF-A0A522MJZ7-F1
#
_cell.length_a   1.000
_cell.length_b   1.000
_cell.length_c   1.000
_cell.angle_alpha   90.00
_cell.angle_beta   90.00
_cell.angle_gamma   90.00
#
_symmetry.space_group_name_H-M   'P 1'
#
loop_
_entity.id
_entity.type
_entity.pdbx_description
1 polymer ?
#
loop_
_entity_poly.entity_id
_entity_poly.type
_entity_poly.pdbx_seq_one_letter_code
_entity_poly.pdbx_strand_id
1 'polypeptide(L)'
;MSASGDGRNGPVPAAGERDAASADGSRGGERTGVRAGAVAQRAAQEVRAALRPFTIPNGITLIRLALTPFFVLAILEGNHRLALGIFVAAGISDALDGLIARLLGMRSLLGSYLDPIADKTLLVTAYVALTLPVPGAVRMPLWLTVMALSRDFLIVLVALLLYLGAGVREFPPSLWGKWTTFLHILTVAAVLVANVTPVPERALLACFYIAMAFTVISGADYVRRAALTIEAIHDDERR
;
A
#
# COMPACT_ATOMS: atom_id res chain seq x y z
N MET A 1 84.52 37.63 -2.80
CA MET A 1 84.59 38.36 -1.53
C MET A 1 83.26 38.12 -0.83
N SER A 2 83.16 37.10 0.06
CA SER A 2 83.43 37.16 1.52
C SER A 2 82.48 38.15 2.22
N ALA A 3 81.76 37.88 3.32
CA ALA A 3 81.79 36.86 4.38
C ALA A 3 80.41 36.93 5.10
N SER A 4 79.82 35.85 5.65
CA SER A 4 79.98 35.32 7.04
C SER A 4 79.64 36.29 8.17
N GLY A 5 78.83 35.84 9.15
CA GLY A 5 78.86 36.42 10.49
C GLY A 5 77.56 36.36 11.31
N ASP A 6 77.41 35.28 12.07
CA ASP A 6 76.48 35.05 13.19
C ASP A 6 76.75 36.00 14.38
N GLY A 7 75.75 36.22 15.26
CA GLY A 7 75.85 37.07 16.44
C GLY A 7 74.65 37.00 17.38
N ARG A 8 74.70 36.04 18.32
CA ARG A 8 73.79 35.85 19.47
C ARG A 8 73.89 36.98 20.53
N ASN A 9 72.78 37.32 21.19
CA ASN A 9 72.64 37.38 22.68
C ASN A 9 71.22 37.81 23.15
N GLY A 10 70.69 37.12 24.17
CA GLY A 10 69.38 37.36 24.84
C GLY A 10 69.35 38.57 25.81
N PRO A 11 68.24 38.85 26.56
CA PRO A 11 67.71 37.94 27.60
C PRO A 11 66.15 37.92 27.84
N VAL A 12 65.65 36.80 28.40
CA VAL A 12 64.66 36.60 29.50
C VAL A 12 63.21 37.20 29.40
N PRO A 13 62.15 36.46 29.87
CA PRO A 13 60.76 36.72 29.52
C PRO A 13 60.03 37.66 30.50
N ALA A 14 59.05 38.42 29.99
CA ALA A 14 58.12 39.19 30.82
C ALA A 14 56.70 38.65 30.65
N ALA A 15 56.13 38.27 31.78
CA ALA A 15 54.79 37.80 32.00
C ALA A 15 53.70 38.74 31.45
N GLY A 16 52.58 38.17 31.02
CA GLY A 16 51.39 38.96 30.71
C GLY A 16 50.31 38.27 29.87
N GLU A 17 50.10 36.96 30.04
CA GLU A 17 48.82 36.34 29.67
C GLU A 17 47.77 36.68 30.75
N ARG A 18 46.51 36.87 30.29
CA ARG A 18 45.25 37.26 30.98
C ARG A 18 44.89 38.73 30.69
N ASP A 19 43.80 39.11 30.03
CA ASP A 19 42.54 38.45 29.74
C ASP A 19 41.90 39.13 28.50
N ALA A 20 41.66 38.37 27.43
CA ALA A 20 40.78 38.80 26.34
C ALA A 20 40.24 37.58 25.56
N ALA A 21 39.71 36.58 26.27
CA ALA A 21 39.07 35.43 25.64
C ALA A 21 37.94 34.91 26.51
N SER A 22 36.85 35.67 26.62
CA SER A 22 35.60 35.12 27.15
C SER A 22 34.40 35.93 26.67
N ALA A 23 34.03 35.79 25.40
CA ALA A 23 32.74 36.23 24.87
C ALA A 23 32.38 35.61 23.51
N ASP A 24 32.72 34.35 23.20
CA ASP A 24 32.23 33.72 21.96
C ASP A 24 32.17 32.18 22.02
N GLY A 25 31.60 31.62 23.10
CA GLY A 25 31.38 30.17 23.23
C GLY A 25 29.91 29.75 23.23
N SER A 26 29.00 30.68 23.53
CA SER A 26 27.59 30.37 23.81
C SER A 26 26.65 30.49 22.60
N ARG A 27 27.11 31.07 21.47
CA ARG A 27 26.28 31.25 20.25
C ARG A 27 26.25 30.05 19.31
N GLY A 28 27.14 29.08 19.49
CA GLY A 28 27.23 27.86 18.66
C GLY A 28 26.21 26.78 19.03
N GLY A 29 25.91 26.62 20.33
CA GLY A 29 24.96 25.61 20.82
C GLY A 29 23.50 25.93 20.47
N GLU A 30 23.12 27.21 20.58
CA GLU A 30 21.75 27.65 20.28
C GLU A 30 21.38 27.48 18.79
N ARG A 31 22.32 27.74 17.87
CA ARG A 31 22.06 27.61 16.42
C ARG A 31 21.85 26.16 15.98
N THR A 32 22.49 25.21 16.64
CA THR A 32 22.37 23.77 16.34
C THR A 32 21.05 23.20 16.88
N GLY A 33 20.63 23.60 18.08
CA GLY A 33 19.33 23.24 18.66
C GLY A 33 18.14 23.83 17.89
N VAL A 34 18.25 25.08 17.42
CA VAL A 34 17.21 25.74 16.60
C VAL A 34 17.07 25.09 15.23
N ARG A 35 18.17 24.65 14.60
CA ARG A 35 18.11 23.89 13.33
C ARG A 35 17.50 22.49 13.52
N ALA A 36 17.86 21.77 14.57
CA ALA A 36 17.28 20.46 14.88
C ALA A 36 15.77 20.57 15.18
N GLY A 37 15.35 21.58 15.94
CA GLY A 37 13.94 21.87 16.22
C GLY A 37 13.14 22.25 14.97
N ALA A 38 13.71 23.05 14.06
CA ALA A 38 13.07 23.41 12.80
C ALA A 38 12.89 22.22 11.85
N VAL A 39 13.84 21.28 11.83
CA VAL A 39 13.73 20.04 11.04
C VAL A 39 12.66 19.12 11.62
N ALA A 40 12.64 18.93 12.95
CA ALA A 40 11.61 18.13 13.61
C ALA A 40 10.20 18.74 13.44
N GLN A 41 10.08 20.07 13.50
CA GLN A 41 8.80 20.77 13.29
C GLN A 41 8.33 20.68 11.83
N ARG A 42 9.23 20.77 10.85
CA ARG A 42 8.90 20.55 9.43
C ARG A 42 8.45 19.13 9.18
N ALA A 43 9.16 18.13 9.71
CA ALA A 43 8.76 16.72 9.62
C ALA A 43 7.39 16.48 10.28
N ALA A 44 7.13 17.07 11.45
CA ALA A 44 5.84 16.97 12.11
C ALA A 44 4.72 17.68 11.32
N GLN A 45 4.99 18.81 10.68
CA GLN A 45 4.03 19.51 9.81
C GLN A 45 3.75 18.75 8.52
N GLU A 46 4.77 18.14 7.90
CA GLU A 46 4.63 17.28 6.71
C GLU A 46 3.81 16.02 7.03
N VAL A 47 4.11 15.36 8.15
CA VAL A 47 3.32 14.22 8.65
C VAL A 47 1.88 14.66 8.95
N ARG A 48 1.66 15.80 9.59
CA ARG A 48 0.31 16.31 9.90
C ARG A 48 -0.46 16.74 8.65
N ALA A 49 0.22 17.25 7.63
CA ALA A 49 -0.37 17.54 6.32
C ALA A 49 -0.74 16.25 5.57
N ALA A 50 0.12 15.23 5.62
CA ALA A 50 -0.12 13.91 5.04
C ALA A 50 -1.20 13.09 5.76
N LEU A 51 -1.41 13.36 7.05
CA LEU A 51 -2.46 12.78 7.91
C LEU A 51 -3.78 13.60 7.89
N ARG A 52 -3.91 14.64 7.05
CA ARG A 52 -5.17 15.39 6.99
C ARG A 52 -6.32 14.47 6.56
N PRO A 53 -7.34 14.24 7.42
CA PRO A 53 -8.41 13.29 7.14
C PRO A 53 -9.40 13.79 6.07
N PHE A 54 -9.44 15.09 5.80
CA PHE A 54 -10.33 15.68 4.79
C PHE A 54 -9.58 15.99 3.49
N THR A 55 -9.27 14.93 2.75
CA THR A 55 -8.92 15.04 1.33
C THR A 55 -10.05 14.42 0.51
N ILE A 56 -10.36 14.99 -0.65
CA ILE A 56 -11.45 14.51 -1.54
C ILE A 56 -11.39 12.98 -1.76
N PRO A 57 -10.21 12.36 -2.01
CA PRO A 57 -10.10 10.91 -2.16
C PRO A 57 -10.58 10.13 -0.93
N ASN A 58 -10.23 10.58 0.29
CA ASN A 58 -10.64 9.88 1.51
C ASN A 58 -12.17 9.85 1.69
N GLY A 59 -12.87 10.90 1.24
CA GLY A 59 -14.33 10.93 1.27
C GLY A 59 -14.96 9.88 0.36
N ILE A 60 -14.38 9.64 -0.81
CA ILE A 60 -14.94 8.69 -1.79
C ILE A 60 -14.61 7.25 -1.38
N THR A 61 -13.42 6.99 -0.84
CA THR A 61 -13.10 5.70 -0.21
C THR A 61 -14.04 5.37 0.95
N LEU A 62 -14.36 6.36 1.79
CA LEU A 62 -15.34 6.21 2.88
C LEU A 62 -16.76 5.94 2.37
N ILE A 63 -17.18 6.64 1.31
CA ILE A 63 -18.48 6.39 0.65
C ILE A 63 -18.52 4.96 0.10
N ARG A 64 -17.43 4.46 -0.49
CA ARG A 64 -17.35 3.08 -0.99
C ARG A 64 -17.48 2.05 0.14
N LEU A 65 -16.78 2.29 1.24
CA LEU A 65 -16.88 1.46 2.43
C LEU A 65 -18.30 1.46 2.99
N ALA A 66 -18.97 2.62 2.98
CA ALA A 66 -20.36 2.76 3.38
C ALA A 66 -21.34 2.09 2.39
N LEU A 67 -21.06 2.11 1.07
CA LEU A 67 -21.86 1.45 0.03
C LEU A 67 -21.78 -0.07 0.07
N THR A 68 -20.66 -0.62 0.53
CA THR A 68 -20.41 -2.07 0.59
C THR A 68 -21.50 -2.86 1.35
N PRO A 69 -21.93 -2.47 2.58
CA PRO A 69 -23.05 -3.15 3.24
C PRO A 69 -24.38 -3.02 2.48
N PHE A 70 -24.67 -1.87 1.86
CA PHE A 70 -25.88 -1.73 1.02
C PHE A 70 -25.84 -2.65 -0.20
N PHE A 71 -24.66 -2.82 -0.80
CA PHE A 71 -24.45 -3.78 -1.89
C PHE A 71 -24.72 -5.22 -1.44
N VAL A 72 -24.24 -5.63 -0.26
CA VAL A 72 -24.52 -6.96 0.28
C VAL A 72 -26.02 -7.14 0.53
N LEU A 73 -26.68 -6.15 1.15
CA LEU A 73 -28.13 -6.19 1.38
C LEU A 73 -28.90 -6.33 0.06
N ALA A 74 -28.51 -5.59 -0.97
CA ALA A 74 -29.12 -5.66 -2.30
C ALA A 74 -29.08 -7.07 -2.90
N ILE A 75 -27.97 -7.79 -2.71
CA ILE A 75 -27.83 -9.19 -3.17
C ILE A 75 -28.75 -10.10 -2.36
N LEU A 76 -28.76 -9.97 -1.03
CA LEU A 76 -29.55 -10.81 -0.15
C LEU A 76 -31.06 -10.61 -0.33
N GLU A 77 -31.50 -9.40 -0.65
CA GLU A 77 -32.89 -9.09 -0.98
C GLU A 77 -33.30 -9.51 -2.41
N GLY A 78 -32.36 -10.02 -3.21
CA GLY A 78 -32.61 -10.40 -4.60
C GLY A 78 -32.67 -9.22 -5.57
N ASN A 79 -32.38 -7.99 -5.13
CA ASN A 79 -32.36 -6.80 -5.98
C ASN A 79 -31.03 -6.66 -6.73
N HIS A 80 -30.80 -7.58 -7.66
CA HIS A 80 -29.55 -7.69 -8.40
C HIS A 80 -29.26 -6.49 -9.31
N ARG A 81 -30.31 -5.77 -9.74
CA ARG A 81 -30.17 -4.50 -10.48
C ARG A 81 -29.55 -3.41 -9.62
N LEU A 82 -30.02 -3.26 -8.38
CA LEU A 82 -29.43 -2.34 -7.42
C LEU A 82 -27.99 -2.75 -7.08
N ALA A 83 -27.75 -4.03 -6.84
CA ALA A 83 -26.41 -4.56 -6.56
C ALA A 83 -25.42 -4.25 -7.69
N LEU A 84 -25.80 -4.51 -8.94
CA LEU A 84 -24.98 -4.18 -10.11
C LEU A 84 -24.73 -2.66 -10.21
N GLY A 85 -25.76 -1.84 -9.97
CA GLY A 85 -25.64 -0.39 -9.96
C GLY A 85 -24.65 0.11 -8.91
N ILE A 86 -24.72 -0.41 -7.68
CA ILE A 86 -23.79 -0.05 -6.60
C ILE A 86 -22.36 -0.51 -6.92
N PHE A 87 -22.20 -1.73 -7.45
CA PHE A 87 -20.88 -2.26 -7.83
C PHE A 87 -20.21 -1.42 -8.92
N VAL A 88 -20.96 -1.04 -9.96
CA VAL A 88 -20.47 -0.18 -11.03
C VAL A 88 -20.16 1.23 -10.50
N ALA A 89 -21.04 1.81 -9.70
CA ALA A 89 -20.81 3.12 -9.10
C ALA A 89 -19.54 3.12 -8.23
N ALA A 90 -19.35 2.10 -7.39
CA ALA A 90 -18.17 1.93 -6.56
C ALA A 90 -16.88 1.80 -7.39
N GLY A 91 -16.90 1.04 -8.48
CA GLY A 91 -15.74 0.89 -9.38
C GLY A 91 -15.41 2.17 -10.16
N ILE A 92 -16.43 2.92 -10.60
CA ILE A 92 -16.23 4.22 -11.25
C ILE A 92 -15.65 5.23 -10.25
N SER A 93 -16.18 5.26 -9.02
CA SER A 93 -15.64 6.09 -7.94
C SER A 93 -14.15 5.83 -7.71
N ASP A 94 -13.71 4.56 -7.69
CA ASP A 94 -12.28 4.22 -7.57
C ASP A 94 -11.41 4.72 -8.71
N ALA A 95 -11.87 4.51 -9.95
CA ALA A 95 -11.14 4.97 -11.12
C ALA A 95 -11.01 6.49 -11.12
N LEU A 96 -12.05 7.21 -10.70
CA LEU A 96 -12.04 8.66 -10.57
C LEU A 96 -11.09 9.12 -9.46
N ASP A 97 -11.12 8.50 -8.28
CA ASP A 97 -10.20 8.82 -7.18
C ASP A 97 -8.75 8.61 -7.56
N GLY A 98 -8.45 7.47 -8.18
CA GLY A 98 -7.12 7.13 -8.65
C GLY A 98 -6.62 8.10 -9.71
N LEU A 99 -7.51 8.60 -10.58
CA LEU A 99 -7.17 9.59 -11.60
C LEU A 99 -6.96 10.98 -11.01
N ILE A 100 -7.87 11.43 -10.13
CA ILE A 100 -7.79 12.72 -9.44
C ILE A 100 -6.53 12.80 -8.58
N ALA A 101 -6.20 11.72 -7.85
CA ALA A 101 -5.00 11.65 -7.02
C ALA A 101 -3.71 11.73 -7.86
N ARG A 102 -3.70 11.19 -9.08
CA ARG A 102 -2.56 11.29 -10.02
C ARG A 102 -2.43 12.69 -10.61
N LEU A 103 -3.55 13.31 -10.99
CA LEU A 103 -3.58 14.62 -11.62
C LEU A 103 -3.26 15.76 -10.65
N LEU A 104 -3.75 15.68 -9.41
CA LEU A 104 -3.59 16.74 -8.41
C LEU A 104 -2.36 16.57 -7.53
N GLY A 105 -1.65 15.43 -7.60
CA GLY A 105 -0.50 15.13 -6.73
C GLY A 105 -0.84 15.06 -5.24
N MET A 106 -2.11 15.15 -4.88
CA MET A 106 -2.61 15.15 -3.50
C MET A 106 -2.93 13.71 -3.05
N ARG A 107 -1.89 12.94 -2.74
CA ARG A 107 -2.03 11.66 -2.05
C ARG A 107 -1.92 11.86 -0.54
N SER A 108 -3.00 11.61 0.18
CA SER A 108 -2.93 11.50 1.65
C SER A 108 -2.41 10.11 2.03
N LEU A 109 -1.64 10.04 3.13
CA LEU A 109 -1.18 8.75 3.65
C LEU A 109 -2.39 7.86 4.01
N LEU A 110 -3.40 8.44 4.66
CA LEU A 110 -4.64 7.74 4.99
C LEU A 110 -5.34 7.17 3.76
N GLY A 111 -5.59 7.98 2.73
CA GLY A 111 -6.24 7.52 1.50
C GLY A 111 -5.46 6.39 0.81
N SER A 112 -4.13 6.46 0.81
CA SER A 112 -3.29 5.43 0.18
C SER A 112 -3.40 4.05 0.83
N TYR A 113 -3.72 3.98 2.13
CA TYR A 113 -3.99 2.73 2.83
C TYR A 113 -5.47 2.34 2.77
N LEU A 114 -6.38 3.32 2.85
CA LEU A 114 -7.82 3.07 2.82
C LEU A 114 -8.30 2.56 1.45
N ASP A 115 -7.73 3.01 0.34
CA ASP A 115 -8.15 2.61 -1.01
C ASP A 115 -8.03 1.08 -1.22
N PRO A 116 -6.86 0.45 -1.03
CA PRO A 116 -6.73 -1.01 -1.15
C PRO A 116 -7.62 -1.79 -0.17
N ILE A 117 -7.88 -1.25 1.02
CA ILE A 117 -8.74 -1.87 2.02
C ILE A 117 -10.19 -1.84 1.55
N ALA A 118 -10.68 -0.70 1.08
CA ALA A 118 -12.05 -0.56 0.58
C ALA A 118 -12.29 -1.44 -0.65
N ASP A 119 -11.34 -1.47 -1.59
CA ASP A 119 -11.39 -2.34 -2.76
C ASP A 119 -11.48 -3.81 -2.41
N LYS A 120 -10.58 -4.27 -1.52
CA LYS A 120 -10.62 -5.66 -1.05
C LYS A 120 -11.90 -5.97 -0.30
N THR A 121 -12.39 -5.04 0.52
CA THR A 121 -13.63 -5.26 1.29
C THR A 121 -14.81 -5.45 0.35
N LEU A 122 -14.96 -4.60 -0.67
CA LEU A 122 -16.02 -4.75 -1.67
C LEU A 122 -15.90 -6.08 -2.43
N LEU A 123 -14.69 -6.43 -2.87
CA LEU A 123 -14.47 -7.65 -3.64
C LEU A 123 -14.74 -8.91 -2.79
N VAL A 124 -14.17 -8.99 -1.58
CA VAL A 124 -14.36 -10.14 -0.67
C VAL A 124 -15.83 -10.29 -0.29
N THR A 125 -16.50 -9.19 0.06
CA THR A 125 -17.93 -9.24 0.40
C THR A 125 -18.79 -9.62 -0.80
N ALA A 126 -18.44 -9.21 -2.02
CA ALA A 126 -19.13 -9.65 -3.24
C ALA A 126 -19.01 -11.16 -3.48
N TYR A 127 -17.80 -11.72 -3.36
CA TYR A 127 -17.61 -13.16 -3.47
C TYR A 127 -18.45 -13.93 -2.44
N VAL A 128 -18.42 -13.49 -1.18
CA VAL A 128 -19.19 -14.12 -0.10
C VAL A 128 -20.69 -13.99 -0.37
N ALA A 129 -21.20 -12.79 -0.65
CA ALA A 129 -22.62 -12.54 -0.87
C ALA A 129 -23.18 -13.31 -2.08
N LEU A 130 -22.43 -13.39 -3.19
CA LEU A 130 -22.85 -14.13 -4.39
C LEU A 130 -22.74 -15.65 -4.22
N THR A 131 -21.97 -16.13 -3.23
CA THR A 131 -21.89 -17.57 -2.90
C THR A 131 -23.10 -18.01 -2.08
N LEU A 132 -23.69 -17.10 -1.30
CA LEU A 132 -24.84 -17.42 -0.46
C LEU A 132 -26.04 -17.83 -1.34
N PRO A 133 -26.82 -18.82 -0.89
CA PRO A 133 -27.96 -19.30 -1.66
C PRO A 133 -29.10 -18.28 -1.63
N VAL A 134 -29.28 -17.56 -2.72
CA VAL A 134 -30.46 -16.71 -2.97
C VAL A 134 -31.37 -17.39 -3.99
N PRO A 135 -32.67 -17.58 -3.72
CA PRO A 135 -33.60 -18.23 -4.64
C PRO A 135 -33.65 -17.54 -6.01
N GLY A 136 -33.50 -18.30 -7.10
CA GLY A 136 -33.57 -17.77 -8.47
C GLY A 136 -32.31 -17.04 -8.95
N ALA A 137 -31.28 -16.91 -8.11
CA ALA A 137 -30.04 -16.24 -8.44
C ALA A 137 -28.98 -17.21 -8.99
N VAL A 138 -28.14 -16.71 -9.90
CA VAL A 138 -26.90 -17.37 -10.32
C VAL A 138 -25.91 -17.28 -9.17
N ARG A 139 -25.50 -18.45 -8.68
CA ARG A 139 -24.60 -18.58 -7.53
C ARG A 139 -23.14 -18.65 -7.96
N MET A 140 -22.30 -18.02 -7.17
CA MET A 140 -20.87 -18.18 -7.28
C MET A 140 -20.43 -19.53 -6.67
N PRO A 141 -19.60 -20.34 -7.35
CA PRO A 141 -19.16 -21.60 -6.80
C PRO A 141 -18.32 -21.40 -5.53
N LEU A 142 -18.69 -22.10 -4.45
CA LEU A 142 -18.01 -21.99 -3.14
C LEU A 142 -16.50 -22.24 -3.24
N TRP A 143 -16.08 -23.22 -4.06
CA TRP A 143 -14.66 -23.52 -4.26
C TRP A 143 -13.88 -22.33 -4.83
N LEU A 144 -14.49 -21.51 -5.70
CA LEU A 144 -13.83 -20.34 -6.30
C LEU A 144 -13.68 -19.23 -5.27
N THR A 145 -14.70 -19.02 -4.43
CA THR A 145 -14.66 -18.09 -3.30
C THR A 145 -13.59 -18.48 -2.30
N VAL A 146 -13.54 -19.74 -1.89
CA VAL A 146 -12.49 -20.25 -0.98
C VAL A 146 -11.09 -20.06 -1.59
N MET A 147 -10.92 -20.35 -2.89
CA MET A 147 -9.65 -20.12 -3.57
C MET A 147 -9.24 -18.65 -3.58
N ALA A 148 -10.13 -17.74 -3.96
CA ALA A 148 -9.86 -16.31 -4.00
C ALA A 148 -9.44 -15.77 -2.62
N LEU A 149 -10.18 -16.13 -1.56
CA LEU A 149 -9.87 -15.73 -0.19
C LEU A 149 -8.56 -16.36 0.30
N SER A 150 -8.34 -17.65 0.03
CA SER A 150 -7.11 -18.35 0.45
C SER A 150 -5.86 -17.77 -0.18
N ARG A 151 -5.92 -17.39 -1.46
CA ARG A 151 -4.81 -16.74 -2.18
C ARG A 151 -4.48 -15.39 -1.56
N ASP A 152 -5.50 -14.62 -1.21
CA ASP A 152 -5.31 -13.32 -0.58
C ASP A 152 -4.71 -13.45 0.83
N PHE A 153 -5.15 -14.46 1.59
CA PHE A 153 -4.55 -14.81 2.87
C PHE A 153 -3.09 -15.27 2.71
N LEU A 154 -2.79 -16.10 1.71
CA LEU A 154 -1.44 -16.58 1.41
C LEU A 154 -0.49 -15.42 1.11
N ILE A 155 -0.89 -14.44 0.31
CA ILE A 155 -0.04 -13.29 0.00
C ILE A 155 0.27 -12.46 1.24
N VAL A 156 -0.74 -12.20 2.08
CA VAL A 156 -0.55 -11.47 3.34
C VAL A 156 0.35 -12.25 4.29
N LEU A 157 0.16 -13.56 4.39
CA LEU A 157 0.97 -14.43 5.23
C LEU A 157 2.43 -14.47 4.77
N VAL A 158 2.68 -14.65 3.47
CA VAL A 158 4.03 -14.64 2.89
C VAL A 158 4.71 -13.30 3.12
N ALA A 159 4.02 -12.19 2.87
CA ALA A 159 4.55 -10.86 3.11
C ALA A 159 4.90 -10.65 4.60
N LEU A 160 4.04 -11.13 5.50
CA LEU A 160 4.26 -11.06 6.95
C LEU A 160 5.46 -11.91 7.40
N LEU A 161 5.59 -13.13 6.89
CA LEU A 161 6.71 -14.03 7.20
C LEU A 161 8.05 -13.45 6.72
N LEU A 162 8.09 -12.87 5.51
CA LEU A 162 9.29 -12.20 5.00
C LEU A 162 9.63 -10.93 5.80
N TYR A 163 8.61 -10.19 6.24
CA TYR A 163 8.82 -9.02 7.09
C TYR A 163 9.40 -9.40 8.46
N LEU A 164 8.83 -10.42 9.12
CA LEU A 164 9.27 -10.88 10.44
C LEU A 164 10.61 -11.62 10.41
N GLY A 165 10.80 -12.49 9.41
CA GLY A 165 11.95 -13.39 9.34
C GLY A 165 13.18 -12.78 8.67
N ALA A 166 12.98 -11.88 7.72
CA ALA A 166 14.06 -11.35 6.88
C ALA A 166 14.15 -9.82 6.85
N GLY A 167 13.27 -9.12 7.56
CA GLY A 167 13.24 -7.65 7.55
C GLY A 167 12.89 -7.04 6.18
N VAL A 168 12.43 -7.85 5.21
CA VAL A 168 12.08 -7.38 3.87
C VAL A 168 10.81 -6.55 3.96
N ARG A 169 10.93 -5.24 3.79
CA ARG A 169 9.81 -4.29 3.88
C ARG A 169 9.04 -4.14 2.57
N GLU A 170 9.66 -4.46 1.45
CA GLU A 170 9.07 -4.25 0.12
C GLU A 170 9.08 -5.55 -0.68
N PHE A 171 7.94 -6.25 -0.69
CA PHE A 171 7.72 -7.37 -1.60
C PHE A 171 6.90 -6.88 -2.80
N PRO A 172 7.52 -6.67 -3.97
CA PRO A 172 6.83 -6.05 -5.10
C PRO A 172 5.72 -6.97 -5.61
N PRO A 173 4.50 -6.43 -5.86
CA PRO A 173 3.38 -7.21 -6.33
C PRO A 173 3.66 -7.79 -7.72
N SER A 174 3.40 -9.08 -7.90
CA SER A 174 3.65 -9.73 -9.19
C SER A 174 2.65 -9.31 -10.26
N LEU A 175 3.09 -9.30 -11.52
CA LEU A 175 2.22 -9.02 -12.68
C LEU A 175 1.05 -10.01 -12.75
N TRP A 176 1.31 -11.28 -12.44
CA TRP A 176 0.30 -12.33 -12.31
C TRP A 176 -0.75 -12.00 -11.25
N GLY A 177 -0.32 -11.38 -10.15
CA GLY A 177 -1.23 -10.97 -9.09
C GLY A 177 -2.20 -9.87 -9.52
N LYS A 178 -1.76 -8.92 -10.36
CA LYS A 178 -2.63 -7.85 -10.89
C LYS A 178 -3.68 -8.41 -11.86
N TRP A 179 -3.27 -9.30 -12.76
CA TRP A 179 -4.19 -9.96 -13.69
C TRP A 179 -5.23 -10.80 -12.98
N THR A 180 -4.82 -11.52 -11.91
CA THR A 180 -5.75 -12.31 -11.10
C THR A 180 -6.82 -11.44 -10.46
N THR A 181 -6.44 -10.31 -9.85
CA THR A 181 -7.43 -9.39 -9.25
C THR A 181 -8.37 -8.82 -10.30
N PHE A 182 -7.86 -8.45 -11.48
CA PHE A 182 -8.69 -7.98 -12.58
C PHE A 182 -9.71 -9.04 -13.02
N LEU A 183 -9.28 -10.30 -13.16
CA LEU A 183 -10.17 -11.41 -13.50
C LEU A 183 -11.19 -11.70 -12.40
N HIS A 184 -10.82 -11.52 -11.12
CA HIS A 184 -11.76 -11.65 -10.02
C HIS A 184 -12.85 -10.58 -10.04
N ILE A 185 -12.48 -9.32 -10.29
CA ILE A 185 -13.44 -8.21 -10.47
C ILE A 185 -14.36 -8.50 -11.65
N LEU A 186 -13.79 -8.94 -12.78
CA LEU A 186 -14.54 -9.30 -13.98
C LEU A 186 -15.51 -10.46 -13.72
N THR A 187 -15.10 -11.45 -12.93
CA THR A 187 -15.94 -12.60 -12.56
C THR A 187 -17.13 -12.16 -11.71
N VAL A 188 -16.91 -11.30 -10.71
CA VAL A 188 -18.01 -10.72 -9.90
C VAL A 188 -18.97 -9.94 -10.79
N ALA A 189 -18.45 -9.08 -11.67
CA ALA A 189 -19.26 -8.33 -12.61
C ALA A 189 -20.09 -9.25 -13.52
N ALA A 190 -19.48 -10.32 -14.06
CA ALA A 190 -20.16 -11.29 -14.92
C ALA A 190 -21.31 -12.01 -14.19
N VAL A 191 -21.10 -12.40 -12.93
CA VAL A 191 -22.15 -13.03 -12.11
C VAL A 191 -23.27 -12.04 -11.79
N LEU A 192 -22.96 -10.78 -11.46
CA LEU A 192 -23.97 -9.74 -11.23
C LEU A 192 -24.78 -9.47 -12.49
N VAL A 193 -24.15 -9.42 -13.66
CA VAL A 193 -24.84 -9.26 -14.95
C VAL A 193 -25.72 -10.47 -15.25
N ALA A 194 -25.23 -11.70 -15.05
CA ALA A 194 -26.01 -12.92 -15.25
C ALA A 194 -27.25 -13.03 -14.34
N ASN A 195 -27.24 -12.31 -13.23
CA ASN A 195 -28.34 -12.18 -12.29
C ASN A 195 -29.37 -11.11 -12.70
N VAL A 196 -29.07 -10.26 -13.69
CA VAL A 196 -29.96 -9.22 -14.22
C VAL A 196 -30.43 -9.54 -15.64
N THR A 197 -29.54 -10.12 -16.45
CA THR A 197 -29.79 -10.51 -17.83
C THR A 197 -29.37 -11.96 -18.07
N PRO A 198 -30.04 -12.69 -18.98
CA PRO A 198 -29.66 -14.06 -19.29
C PRO A 198 -28.29 -14.08 -19.97
N VAL A 199 -27.31 -14.67 -19.30
CA VAL A 199 -25.95 -14.90 -19.84
C VAL A 199 -25.77 -16.40 -20.07
N PRO A 200 -25.13 -16.82 -21.17
CA PRO A 200 -24.87 -18.24 -21.42
C PRO A 200 -24.06 -18.88 -20.29
N GLU A 201 -24.52 -20.02 -19.78
CA GLU A 201 -23.84 -20.74 -18.69
C GLU A 201 -22.37 -21.07 -19.02
N ARG A 202 -22.09 -21.43 -20.28
CA ARG A 202 -20.72 -21.71 -20.77
C ARG A 202 -19.78 -20.51 -20.59
N ALA A 203 -20.29 -19.29 -20.77
CA ALA A 203 -19.49 -18.09 -20.61
C ALA A 203 -19.13 -17.87 -19.13
N LEU A 204 -20.08 -18.09 -18.21
CA LEU A 204 -19.84 -18.02 -16.77
C LEU A 204 -18.85 -19.09 -16.29
N LEU A 205 -19.03 -20.32 -16.74
CA LEU A 205 -18.09 -21.41 -16.45
C LEU A 205 -16.69 -21.09 -16.94
N ALA A 206 -16.55 -20.56 -18.17
CA ALA A 206 -15.28 -20.11 -18.70
C ALA A 206 -14.65 -19.02 -17.80
N CYS A 207 -15.42 -18.01 -17.38
CA CYS A 207 -14.94 -17.00 -16.44
C CYS A 207 -14.43 -17.62 -15.13
N PHE A 208 -15.17 -18.57 -14.55
CA PHE A 208 -14.78 -19.25 -13.31
C PHE A 208 -13.48 -20.04 -13.47
N TYR A 209 -13.33 -20.83 -14.53
CA TYR A 209 -12.12 -21.61 -14.77
C TYR A 209 -10.91 -20.73 -15.13
N ILE A 210 -11.10 -19.63 -15.86
CA ILE A 210 -10.03 -18.68 -16.15
C ILE A 210 -9.57 -17.99 -14.87
N ALA A 211 -10.50 -17.51 -14.04
CA ALA A 211 -10.18 -16.91 -12.75
C ALA A 211 -9.45 -17.90 -11.83
N MET A 212 -9.90 -19.15 -11.81
CA MET A 212 -9.24 -20.24 -11.08
C MET A 212 -7.80 -20.47 -11.56
N ALA A 213 -7.59 -20.65 -12.86
CA ALA A 213 -6.27 -20.90 -13.42
C ALA A 213 -5.28 -19.77 -13.07
N PHE A 214 -5.70 -18.51 -13.21
CA PHE A 214 -4.87 -17.37 -12.84
C PHE A 214 -4.61 -17.28 -11.34
N THR A 215 -5.59 -17.65 -10.51
CA THR A 215 -5.41 -17.71 -9.05
C THR A 215 -4.34 -18.72 -8.65
N VAL A 216 -4.37 -19.92 -9.25
CA VAL A 216 -3.33 -20.95 -9.04
C VAL A 216 -1.97 -20.45 -9.50
N ILE A 217 -1.89 -19.90 -10.73
CA ILE A 217 -0.63 -19.40 -11.31
C ILE A 217 -0.06 -18.28 -10.44
N SER A 218 -0.90 -17.33 -10.02
CA SER A 218 -0.48 -16.26 -9.12
C SER A 218 0.00 -16.81 -7.78
N GLY A 219 -0.72 -17.75 -7.17
CA GLY A 219 -0.31 -18.36 -5.90
C GLY A 219 1.06 -19.04 -6.01
N ALA A 220 1.28 -19.82 -7.06
CA ALA A 220 2.55 -20.50 -7.31
C ALA A 220 3.71 -19.52 -7.55
N ASP A 221 3.47 -18.44 -8.32
CA ASP A 221 4.47 -17.37 -8.56
C ASP A 221 4.87 -16.66 -7.25
N TYR A 222 3.92 -16.40 -6.36
CA TYR A 222 4.21 -15.80 -5.04
C TYR A 222 5.07 -16.73 -4.17
N VAL A 223 4.73 -18.02 -4.08
CA VAL A 223 5.49 -19.00 -3.30
C VAL A 223 6.92 -19.15 -3.84
N ARG A 224 7.07 -19.25 -5.18
CA ARG A 224 8.39 -19.33 -5.81
C ARG A 224 9.24 -18.09 -5.53
N ARG A 225 8.68 -16.90 -5.66
CA ARG A 225 9.40 -15.64 -5.37
C ARG A 225 9.83 -15.58 -3.90
N ALA A 226 8.97 -15.99 -2.98
CA ALA A 226 9.31 -16.03 -1.56
C ALA A 226 10.47 -16.99 -1.28
N ALA A 227 10.46 -18.19 -1.87
CA ALA A 227 11.56 -19.16 -1.73
C ALA A 227 12.88 -18.60 -2.23
N LEU A 228 12.89 -17.97 -3.42
CA LEU A 228 14.09 -17.35 -3.99
C LEU A 228 14.61 -16.19 -3.14
N THR A 229 13.72 -15.40 -2.52
CA THR A 229 14.13 -14.32 -1.61
C THR A 229 14.81 -14.88 -0.37
N ILE A 230 14.28 -15.96 0.21
CA ILE A 230 14.87 -16.62 1.38
C ILE A 230 16.26 -17.18 1.06
N GLU A 231 16.41 -17.85 -0.09
CA GLU A 231 17.70 -18.37 -0.55
C GLU A 231 18.74 -17.25 -0.70
N ALA A 232 18.36 -16.12 -1.31
CA ALA A 232 19.27 -14.99 -1.51
C ALA A 232 19.76 -14.37 -0.19
N ILE A 233 18.92 -14.33 0.85
CA ILE A 233 19.30 -13.82 2.18
C ILE A 233 20.26 -14.79 2.86
N HIS A 234 19.98 -16.09 2.76
CA HIS A 234 20.83 -17.13 3.34
C HIS A 234 22.23 -17.15 2.72
N ASP A 235 22.34 -16.86 1.42
CA ASP A 235 23.62 -16.76 0.72
C ASP A 235 24.44 -15.52 1.09
N ASP A 236 23.78 -14.41 1.47
CA ASP A 236 24.44 -13.17 1.88
C ASP A 236 25.04 -13.30 3.30
N GLU A 237 24.35 -13.98 4.23
CA GLU A 237 24.88 -14.24 5.58
C GLU A 237 26.11 -15.15 5.61
N ARG A 238 26.40 -15.91 4.53
CA ARG A 238 27.57 -16.79 4.45
C ARG A 238 28.82 -16.12 3.85
N ARG A 239 28.73 -14.90 3.33
CA ARG A 239 29.86 -14.16 2.74
C ARG A 239 30.48 -13.18 3.72
#